data_AF-A0A0N8T4V4-F1
#
_entry.id   AF-A0A0N8T4V4-F1
#
_cell.length_a   1.000
_cell.length_b   1.000
_cell.length_c   1.000
_cell.angle_alpha   90.00
_cell.angle_beta   90.00
_cell.angle_gamma   90.00
#
_symmetry.space_group_name_H-M   'P 1'
#
loop_
_entity.id
_entity.type
_entity.pdbx_description
1 polymer ?
#
loop_
_entity_poly.entity_id
_entity_poly.type
_entity_poly.pdbx_seq_one_letter_code
_entity_poly.pdbx_strand_id
1 'polypeptide(L)'
;MDGSMTDKRPLTHCSLAATLLLCVGTPVFAQDTALHSGKYEQLMLAVTPEQQLEGYYSETRGETFSCAFYLQGKVEAGKDAAVSSWLDDAYPGTIKASSDGVVLTIGQGQQHPGCMNVLIPEIATGLDLSLTASKQWIGLVTVTADKAWLQKTANAKATRGAYIVKDDVVGVLAFKDGAAQVEFINADNRSFVGWIGQDQYARLAEPGR
;
A
#
# COMPACT_ATOMS: atom_id res chain seq x y z
N MET A 1 -61.71 17.55 -72.93
CA MET A 1 -60.48 17.00 -73.51
C MET A 1 -59.34 17.88 -73.05
N ASP A 2 -58.34 17.24 -72.45
CA ASP A 2 -56.90 17.58 -72.43
C ASP A 2 -56.53 19.07 -72.33
N GLY A 3 -55.70 19.53 -71.40
CA GLY A 3 -54.67 18.85 -70.61
C GLY A 3 -53.50 19.83 -70.47
N SER A 4 -52.66 19.66 -69.44
CA SER A 4 -51.34 20.29 -69.26
C SER A 4 -51.29 21.82 -69.14
N MET A 5 -50.37 22.47 -68.44
CA MET A 5 -49.22 22.08 -67.64
C MET A 5 -48.83 23.30 -66.79
N THR A 6 -48.57 23.06 -65.50
CA THR A 6 -47.54 23.68 -64.63
C THR A 6 -47.23 25.19 -64.71
N ASP A 7 -47.45 25.87 -63.59
CA ASP A 7 -46.63 27.01 -63.17
C ASP A 7 -46.06 26.75 -61.75
N LYS A 8 -44.83 27.19 -61.51
CA LYS A 8 -43.99 26.84 -60.34
C LYS A 8 -43.84 28.04 -59.39
N ARG A 9 -43.67 27.70 -58.10
CA ARG A 9 -42.99 28.40 -56.97
C ARG A 9 -43.91 29.10 -55.94
N PRO A 10 -43.45 29.33 -54.69
CA PRO A 10 -42.48 28.57 -53.88
C PRO A 10 -42.96 28.27 -52.44
N LEU A 11 -42.11 27.49 -51.74
CA LEU A 11 -42.20 27.03 -50.37
C LEU A 11 -42.34 28.14 -49.32
N THR A 12 -43.15 27.84 -48.29
CA THR A 12 -42.90 28.30 -46.92
C THR A 12 -43.22 27.15 -45.96
N HIS A 13 -42.19 26.45 -45.49
CA HIS A 13 -42.29 25.46 -44.42
C HIS A 13 -41.92 26.14 -43.09
N CYS A 14 -42.88 26.19 -42.16
CA CYS A 14 -42.59 26.40 -40.73
C CYS A 14 -42.52 25.01 -40.07
N SER A 15 -41.33 24.56 -39.70
CA SER A 15 -41.16 23.36 -38.87
C SER A 15 -40.81 23.79 -37.45
N LEU A 16 -41.66 23.37 -36.49
CA LEU A 16 -41.40 23.47 -35.06
C LEU A 16 -40.21 22.59 -34.67
N ALA A 17 -39.24 23.16 -33.94
CA ALA A 17 -38.12 22.43 -33.37
C ALA A 17 -38.50 21.85 -32.00
N ALA A 18 -38.34 20.53 -31.84
CA ALA A 18 -38.42 19.84 -30.56
C ALA A 18 -36.99 19.53 -30.07
N THR A 19 -36.60 20.12 -28.95
CA THR A 19 -35.27 19.94 -28.35
C THR A 19 -35.28 18.71 -27.45
N LEU A 20 -34.68 17.59 -27.90
CA LEU A 20 -34.35 16.46 -27.03
C LEU A 20 -33.10 16.81 -26.21
N LEU A 21 -33.24 16.97 -24.89
CA LEU A 21 -32.11 16.99 -23.95
C LEU A 21 -31.67 15.53 -23.70
N LEU A 22 -30.58 15.11 -24.33
CA LEU A 22 -29.88 13.88 -23.99
C LEU A 22 -28.98 14.15 -22.77
N CYS A 23 -29.37 13.65 -21.60
CA CYS A 23 -28.49 13.56 -20.44
C CYS A 23 -27.39 12.53 -20.77
N VAL A 24 -26.23 13.01 -21.21
CA VAL A 24 -25.02 12.19 -21.33
C VAL A 24 -24.51 11.94 -19.92
N GLY A 25 -24.97 10.86 -19.29
CA GLY A 25 -24.41 10.42 -18.02
C GLY A 25 -22.94 10.08 -18.22
N THR A 26 -22.04 10.83 -17.59
CA THR A 26 -20.62 10.45 -17.52
C THR A 26 -20.53 9.09 -16.82
N PRO A 27 -19.87 8.08 -17.39
CA PRO A 27 -19.61 6.86 -16.65
C PRO A 27 -18.76 7.24 -15.44
N VAL A 28 -19.33 7.06 -14.25
CA VAL A 28 -18.56 7.09 -13.01
C VAL A 28 -17.69 5.85 -13.09
N PHE A 29 -16.41 6.03 -13.46
CA PHE A 29 -15.43 4.99 -13.28
C PHE A 29 -15.40 4.69 -11.78
N ALA A 30 -15.81 3.47 -11.41
CA ALA A 30 -15.56 2.98 -10.07
C ALA A 30 -14.05 3.13 -9.84
N GLN A 31 -13.67 3.94 -8.85
CA GLN A 31 -12.29 3.97 -8.39
C GLN A 31 -12.01 2.58 -7.83
N ASP A 32 -11.24 1.80 -8.57
CA ASP A 32 -10.78 0.51 -8.12
C ASP A 32 -9.90 0.80 -6.90
N THR A 33 -10.38 0.42 -5.71
CA THR A 33 -9.65 0.59 -4.46
C THR A 33 -8.47 -0.38 -4.50
N ALA A 34 -7.37 0.06 -5.07
CA ALA A 34 -6.16 -0.73 -5.17
C ALA A 34 -5.34 -0.60 -3.88
N LEU A 35 -4.61 -1.65 -3.54
CA LEU A 35 -3.59 -1.57 -2.50
C LEU A 35 -2.45 -0.67 -2.98
N HIS A 36 -1.98 0.21 -2.10
CA HIS A 36 -0.90 1.15 -2.39
C HIS A 36 0.15 1.12 -1.29
N SER A 37 1.38 1.47 -1.62
CA SER A 37 2.44 1.60 -0.64
C SER A 37 2.19 2.79 0.29
N GLY A 38 2.36 2.61 1.59
CA GLY A 38 2.06 3.65 2.56
C GLY A 38 2.18 3.22 4.01
N LYS A 39 1.96 4.19 4.90
CA LYS A 39 1.75 3.97 6.34
C LYS A 39 0.25 4.01 6.61
N TYR A 40 -0.29 2.89 7.07
CA TYR A 40 -1.67 2.71 7.49
C TYR A 40 -1.67 2.57 9.01
N GLU A 41 -1.74 3.71 9.71
CA GLU A 41 -1.53 3.79 11.16
C GLU A 41 -0.26 3.02 11.62
N GLN A 42 -0.40 1.88 12.31
CA GLN A 42 0.68 1.04 12.82
C GLN A 42 1.22 0.03 11.79
N LEU A 43 0.62 -0.05 10.59
CA LEU A 43 1.04 -0.91 9.50
C LEU A 43 1.87 -0.13 8.46
N MET A 44 3.07 -0.61 8.19
CA MET A 44 3.81 -0.28 6.97
C MET A 44 3.42 -1.26 5.87
N LEU A 45 3.10 -0.76 4.68
CA LEU A 45 2.72 -1.59 3.54
C LEU A 45 3.47 -1.14 2.29
N ALA A 46 4.01 -2.09 1.53
CA ALA A 46 4.63 -1.87 0.25
C ALA A 46 4.06 -2.83 -0.80
N VAL A 47 3.73 -2.30 -1.98
CA VAL A 47 3.42 -3.07 -3.16
C VAL A 47 4.65 -3.02 -4.07
N THR A 48 5.29 -4.16 -4.28
CA THR A 48 6.47 -4.25 -5.13
C THR A 48 6.10 -4.10 -6.61
N PRO A 49 7.06 -3.77 -7.50
CA PRO A 49 6.82 -3.75 -8.95
C PRO A 49 6.27 -5.06 -9.50
N GLU A 50 6.62 -6.19 -8.88
CA GLU A 50 6.16 -7.54 -9.22
C GLU A 50 4.78 -7.88 -8.64
N GLN A 51 4.06 -6.91 -8.09
CA GLN A 51 2.75 -7.09 -7.43
C GLN A 51 2.81 -8.02 -6.21
N GLN A 52 3.95 -8.09 -5.54
CA GLN A 52 4.06 -8.68 -4.22
C GLN A 52 3.67 -7.62 -3.17
N LEU A 53 2.91 -8.03 -2.17
CA LEU A 53 2.61 -7.25 -1.00
C LEU A 53 3.60 -7.62 0.10
N GLU A 54 4.18 -6.60 0.73
CA GLU A 54 5.04 -6.71 1.90
C GLU A 54 4.52 -5.77 2.99
N GLY A 55 4.44 -6.24 4.22
CA GLY A 55 3.98 -5.42 5.33
C GLY A 55 4.64 -5.75 6.65
N TYR A 56 4.59 -4.77 7.54
CA TYR A 56 5.03 -4.90 8.93
C TYR A 56 4.09 -4.08 9.82
N TYR A 57 3.40 -4.77 10.72
CA TYR A 57 2.57 -4.17 11.75
C TYR A 57 3.38 -4.11 13.05
N SER A 58 3.33 -2.98 13.75
CA SER A 58 3.94 -2.85 15.08
C SER A 58 3.20 -1.82 15.92
N GLU A 59 2.66 -2.27 17.05
CA GLU A 59 2.00 -1.43 18.03
C GLU A 59 2.49 -1.73 19.44
N THR A 60 2.65 -0.68 20.24
CA THR A 60 2.94 -0.79 21.67
C THR A 60 1.84 -0.10 22.44
N ARG A 61 1.25 -0.81 23.41
CA ARG A 61 0.24 -0.30 24.35
C ARG A 61 0.83 -0.21 25.76
N GLY A 62 0.96 1.02 26.25
CA GLY A 62 1.67 1.28 27.50
C GLY A 62 3.16 0.96 27.37
N GLU A 63 3.82 0.62 28.48
CA GLU A 63 5.27 0.34 28.48
C GLU A 63 5.61 -1.15 28.25
N THR A 64 4.63 -2.05 28.35
CA THR A 64 4.91 -3.49 28.49
C THR A 64 4.29 -4.38 27.41
N PHE A 65 3.26 -3.92 26.71
CA PHE A 65 2.57 -4.73 25.71
C PHE A 65 2.94 -4.25 24.32
N SER A 66 3.54 -5.14 23.53
CA SER A 66 3.81 -4.91 22.11
C SER A 66 3.21 -6.03 21.29
N CYS A 67 2.83 -5.71 20.07
CA CYS A 67 2.38 -6.65 19.05
C CYS A 67 3.08 -6.25 17.76
N ALA A 68 3.85 -7.17 17.19
CA ALA A 68 4.51 -6.95 15.92
C ALA A 68 4.51 -8.22 15.10
N PHE A 69 4.33 -8.09 13.79
CA PHE A 69 4.42 -9.19 12.85
C PHE A 69 4.64 -8.65 11.43
N TYR A 70 5.29 -9.47 10.62
CA TYR A 70 5.43 -9.28 9.19
C TYR A 70 4.22 -9.87 8.46
N LEU A 71 3.99 -9.42 7.23
CA LEU A 71 3.07 -10.07 6.31
C LEU A 71 3.57 -10.00 4.87
N GLN A 72 3.22 -11.01 4.08
CA GLN A 72 3.45 -11.05 2.64
C GLN A 72 2.26 -11.68 1.92
N GLY A 73 1.95 -11.20 0.72
CA GLY A 73 0.87 -11.72 -0.12
C GLY A 73 1.02 -11.29 -1.57
N LYS A 74 0.11 -11.71 -2.44
CA LYS A 74 0.10 -11.26 -3.85
C LYS A 74 -1.07 -10.32 -4.09
N VAL A 75 -0.80 -9.23 -4.80
CA VAL A 75 -1.84 -8.31 -5.23
C VAL A 75 -2.39 -8.80 -6.57
N GLU A 76 -3.71 -9.00 -6.61
CA GLU A 76 -4.45 -9.29 -7.82
C GLU A 76 -5.50 -8.18 -8.02
N ALA A 77 -5.55 -7.60 -9.21
CA ALA A 77 -6.48 -6.51 -9.51
C ALA A 77 -7.93 -6.92 -9.24
N GLY A 78 -8.66 -6.07 -8.51
CA GLY A 78 -10.07 -6.28 -8.15
C GLY A 78 -10.32 -7.38 -7.12
N LYS A 79 -9.29 -7.88 -6.41
CA LYS A 79 -9.44 -8.91 -5.37
C LYS A 79 -8.78 -8.52 -4.06
N ASP A 80 -9.31 -9.05 -2.97
CA ASP A 80 -8.66 -9.04 -1.66
C ASP A 80 -7.37 -9.88 -1.74
N ALA A 81 -6.28 -9.37 -1.17
CA ALA A 81 -5.00 -10.08 -1.19
C ALA A 81 -4.94 -11.09 -0.04
N ALA A 82 -4.76 -12.37 -0.36
CA ALA A 82 -4.40 -13.38 0.63
C ALA A 82 -2.97 -13.12 1.12
N VAL A 83 -2.78 -13.15 2.44
CA VAL A 83 -1.48 -12.91 3.07
C VAL A 83 -1.11 -14.05 4.02
N SER A 84 0.18 -14.32 4.14
CA SER A 84 0.75 -15.01 5.30
C SER A 84 1.34 -13.96 6.23
N SER A 85 1.11 -14.07 7.52
CA SER A 85 1.68 -13.19 8.55
C SER A 85 2.53 -13.99 9.53
N TRP A 86 3.64 -13.45 10.01
CA TRP A 86 4.54 -14.17 10.91
C TRP A 86 5.33 -13.25 11.85
N LEU A 87 5.71 -13.81 12.98
CA LEU A 87 6.89 -13.40 13.74
C LEU A 87 7.71 -14.65 14.04
N ASP A 88 7.07 -15.62 14.70
CA ASP A 88 7.60 -16.97 14.95
C ASP A 88 6.92 -18.01 14.05
N ASP A 89 5.60 -18.13 14.18
CA ASP A 89 4.74 -19.00 13.37
C ASP A 89 4.00 -18.21 12.28
N ALA A 90 3.65 -18.89 11.19
CA ALA A 90 2.90 -18.33 10.09
C ALA A 90 1.38 -18.53 10.25
N TYR A 91 0.63 -17.43 10.13
CA TYR A 91 -0.82 -17.40 10.21
C TYR A 91 -1.43 -16.79 8.95
N PRO A 92 -2.39 -17.48 8.30
CA PRO A 92 -3.05 -16.97 7.10
C PRO A 92 -4.00 -15.81 7.44
N GLY A 93 -4.12 -14.88 6.49
CA GLY A 93 -5.02 -13.75 6.58
C GLY A 93 -5.40 -13.18 5.21
N THR A 94 -6.10 -12.07 5.25
CA THR A 94 -6.50 -11.29 4.08
C THR A 94 -6.29 -9.81 4.34
N ILE A 95 -5.94 -9.06 3.31
CA ILE A 95 -5.93 -7.60 3.35
C ILE A 95 -6.70 -7.05 2.16
N LYS A 96 -7.56 -6.10 2.45
CA LYS A 96 -8.48 -5.48 1.50
C LYS A 96 -8.31 -3.97 1.54
N ALA A 97 -8.29 -3.32 0.39
CA ALA A 97 -8.36 -1.86 0.33
C ALA A 97 -9.75 -1.36 0.76
N SER A 98 -9.79 -0.33 1.59
CA SER A 98 -10.99 0.43 1.94
C SER A 98 -10.92 1.84 1.34
N SER A 99 -11.99 2.62 1.47
CA SER A 99 -12.07 3.98 0.89
C SER A 99 -10.95 4.93 1.34
N ASP A 100 -10.44 4.72 2.55
CA ASP A 100 -9.50 5.59 3.24
C ASP A 100 -8.31 4.83 3.81
N GLY A 101 -8.20 3.52 3.57
CA GLY A 101 -7.21 2.69 4.22
C GLY A 101 -7.20 1.24 3.74
N VAL A 102 -7.00 0.34 4.69
CA VAL A 102 -7.06 -1.11 4.49
C VAL A 102 -7.76 -1.80 5.65
N VAL A 103 -8.39 -2.93 5.38
CA VAL A 103 -8.88 -3.86 6.40
C VAL A 103 -7.99 -5.09 6.39
N LEU A 104 -7.28 -5.33 7.49
CA LEU A 104 -6.43 -6.50 7.71
C LEU A 104 -7.14 -7.51 8.60
N THR A 105 -7.29 -8.75 8.14
CA THR A 105 -7.91 -9.84 8.91
C THR A 105 -6.95 -11.01 9.00
N ILE A 106 -6.57 -11.39 10.22
CA ILE A 106 -5.78 -12.61 10.49
C ILE A 106 -6.57 -13.40 11.52
N GLY A 107 -7.22 -14.50 11.09
CA GLY A 107 -8.16 -15.22 11.94
C GLY A 107 -7.53 -15.76 13.24
N GLN A 108 -6.23 -16.06 13.21
CA GLN A 108 -5.43 -16.47 14.37
C GLN A 108 -4.48 -15.36 14.84
N GLY A 109 -4.73 -14.09 14.49
CA GLY A 109 -3.81 -12.99 14.73
C GLY A 109 -3.50 -12.71 16.20
N GLN A 110 -4.37 -13.12 17.12
CA GLN A 110 -4.10 -13.05 18.57
C GLN A 110 -3.05 -14.06 19.04
N GLN A 111 -2.72 -15.06 18.23
CA GLN A 111 -1.66 -16.04 18.50
C GLN A 111 -0.27 -15.49 18.14
N HIS A 112 -0.18 -14.37 17.41
CA HIS A 112 1.07 -13.63 17.31
C HIS A 112 1.55 -13.20 18.70
N PRO A 113 2.86 -13.30 18.98
CA PRO A 113 3.41 -12.90 20.27
C PRO A 113 2.98 -11.48 20.68
N GLY A 114 2.40 -11.38 21.87
CA GLY A 114 1.95 -10.12 22.49
C GLY A 114 0.63 -9.54 21.95
N CYS A 115 0.15 -9.97 20.79
CA CYS A 115 -1.05 -9.42 20.14
C CYS A 115 -2.34 -9.69 20.90
N MET A 116 -2.41 -10.77 21.69
CA MET A 116 -3.52 -11.01 22.63
C MET A 116 -3.74 -9.85 23.61
N ASN A 117 -2.73 -9.06 23.97
CA ASN A 117 -2.89 -7.96 24.93
C ASN A 117 -3.08 -6.58 24.27
N VAL A 118 -2.96 -6.52 22.94
CA VAL A 118 -2.99 -5.26 22.17
C VAL A 118 -4.25 -5.19 21.29
N LEU A 119 -4.57 -6.27 20.57
CA LEU A 119 -5.58 -6.32 19.50
C LEU A 119 -6.79 -7.23 19.83
N ILE A 120 -7.45 -7.04 20.97
CA ILE A 120 -8.69 -7.80 21.27
C ILE A 120 -9.93 -7.01 20.83
N PRO A 121 -10.84 -7.58 20.00
CA PRO A 121 -10.75 -8.75 19.12
C PRO A 121 -10.46 -8.40 17.64
N GLU A 122 -10.10 -7.15 17.36
CA GLU A 122 -10.20 -6.55 16.02
C GLU A 122 -9.39 -7.27 14.94
N ILE A 123 -8.21 -7.82 15.27
CA ILE A 123 -7.34 -8.49 14.27
C ILE A 123 -8.00 -9.72 13.63
N ALA A 124 -8.87 -10.44 14.34
CA ALA A 124 -9.52 -11.65 13.84
C ALA A 124 -10.79 -11.34 13.03
N THR A 125 -11.40 -10.18 13.24
CA THR A 125 -12.66 -9.77 12.61
C THR A 125 -12.49 -8.71 11.52
N GLY A 126 -11.30 -8.15 11.39
CA GLY A 126 -10.97 -7.07 10.47
C GLY A 126 -10.52 -5.83 11.24
N LEU A 127 -9.22 -5.56 11.19
CA LEU A 127 -8.59 -4.36 11.71
C LEU A 127 -8.59 -3.31 10.60
N ASP A 128 -9.42 -2.26 10.77
CA ASP A 128 -9.49 -1.13 9.86
C ASP A 128 -8.36 -0.14 10.18
N LEU A 129 -7.54 0.18 9.18
CA LEU A 129 -6.32 0.99 9.33
C LEU A 129 -6.32 2.10 8.29
N SER A 130 -6.45 3.33 8.76
CA SER A 130 -6.50 4.52 7.90
C SER A 130 -5.15 4.81 7.27
N LEU A 131 -5.13 5.21 5.99
CA LEU A 131 -3.91 5.71 5.33
C LEU A 131 -3.50 7.04 5.96
N THR A 132 -2.35 7.03 6.65
CA THR A 132 -1.78 8.23 7.29
C THR A 132 -0.71 8.90 6.42
N ALA A 133 -0.04 8.14 5.55
CA ALA A 133 0.90 8.67 4.58
C ALA A 133 1.03 7.76 3.35
N SER A 134 0.77 8.29 2.16
CA SER A 134 1.11 7.63 0.89
C SER A 134 2.62 7.66 0.64
N LYS A 135 3.19 6.54 0.18
CA LYS A 135 4.63 6.35 0.01
C LYS A 135 4.96 5.76 -1.36
N GLN A 136 6.23 5.92 -1.75
CA GLN A 136 6.78 5.36 -2.99
C GLN A 136 7.62 4.10 -2.71
N TRP A 137 7.30 3.38 -1.64
CA TRP A 137 8.04 2.19 -1.28
C TRP A 137 7.82 1.08 -2.32
N ILE A 138 8.90 0.48 -2.77
CA ILE A 138 8.92 -0.67 -3.71
C ILE A 138 9.17 -2.00 -2.99
N GLY A 139 9.19 -1.97 -1.66
CA GLY A 139 9.40 -3.11 -0.77
C GLY A 139 9.75 -2.63 0.63
N LEU A 140 9.91 -3.56 1.55
CA LEU A 140 10.40 -3.36 2.91
C LEU A 140 11.68 -4.17 3.12
N VAL A 141 12.51 -3.73 4.06
CA VAL A 141 13.67 -4.51 4.55
C VAL A 141 13.79 -4.35 6.06
N THR A 142 14.34 -5.36 6.72
CA THR A 142 14.70 -5.31 8.14
C THR A 142 16.19 -5.02 8.27
N VAL A 143 16.57 -4.04 9.08
CA VAL A 143 17.98 -3.72 9.35
C VAL A 143 18.59 -4.81 10.23
N THR A 144 19.72 -5.36 9.80
CA THR A 144 20.40 -6.47 10.50
C THR A 144 21.68 -6.04 11.20
N ALA A 145 22.28 -4.92 10.78
CA ALA A 145 23.45 -4.33 11.41
C ALA A 145 23.06 -3.55 12.67
N ASP A 146 23.89 -3.58 13.71
CA ASP A 146 23.68 -2.80 14.95
C ASP A 146 23.46 -1.31 14.66
N LYS A 147 24.17 -0.78 13.66
CA LYS A 147 23.98 0.57 13.12
C LYS A 147 24.18 0.57 11.61
N ALA A 148 23.12 0.86 10.87
CA ALA A 148 23.16 1.14 9.44
C ALA A 148 23.21 2.66 9.21
N TRP A 149 24.41 3.22 9.05
CA TRP A 149 24.59 4.65 8.78
C TRP A 149 24.02 5.02 7.40
N LEU A 150 23.15 6.03 7.37
CA LEU A 150 22.54 6.52 6.15
C LEU A 150 23.56 7.23 5.27
N GLN A 151 23.78 6.67 4.08
CA GLN A 151 24.77 7.16 3.13
C GLN A 151 24.13 8.05 2.07
N LYS A 152 24.92 8.98 1.51
CA LYS A 152 24.45 9.87 0.42
C LYS A 152 24.30 9.15 -0.93
N THR A 153 25.03 8.06 -1.13
CA THR A 153 25.07 7.30 -2.39
C THR A 153 25.20 5.81 -2.08
N ALA A 154 24.74 4.94 -3.00
CA ALA A 154 24.80 3.48 -2.86
C ALA A 154 26.17 2.89 -2.48
N ASN A 155 27.27 3.48 -2.98
CA ASN A 155 28.62 2.93 -2.83
C ASN A 155 29.49 3.69 -1.80
N ALA A 156 28.90 4.60 -1.03
CA ALA A 156 29.64 5.32 -0.02
C ALA A 156 29.96 4.41 1.18
N LYS A 157 30.80 4.89 2.09
CA LYS A 157 31.06 4.23 3.37
C LYS A 157 31.03 5.27 4.47
N ALA A 158 29.84 5.51 5.00
CA ALA A 158 29.66 6.41 6.13
C ALA A 158 29.87 5.65 7.44
N THR A 159 30.61 6.26 8.37
CA THR A 159 30.82 5.75 9.73
C THR A 159 30.29 6.73 10.80
N ARG A 160 29.59 7.78 10.37
CA ARG A 160 29.03 8.85 11.20
C ARG A 160 27.80 9.47 10.51
N GLY A 161 26.88 10.05 11.27
CA GLY A 161 25.68 10.72 10.76
C GLY A 161 24.37 10.18 11.33
N ALA A 162 23.28 10.26 10.57
CA ALA A 162 22.06 9.55 10.91
C ALA A 162 22.26 8.04 10.65
N TYR A 163 21.67 7.19 11.49
CA TYR A 163 21.68 5.74 11.32
C TYR A 163 20.35 5.15 11.75
N ILE A 164 20.09 3.94 11.25
CA ILE A 164 18.97 3.09 11.64
C ILE A 164 19.56 1.93 12.47
N VAL A 165 18.85 1.45 13.48
CA VAL A 165 19.35 0.37 14.34
C VAL A 165 18.83 -0.98 13.89
N LYS A 166 19.46 -2.04 14.40
CA LYS A 166 19.04 -3.41 14.18
C LYS A 166 17.56 -3.61 14.54
N ASP A 167 16.90 -4.47 13.76
CA ASP A 167 15.50 -4.88 13.86
C ASP A 167 14.47 -3.80 13.45
N ASP A 168 14.90 -2.57 13.13
CA ASP A 168 14.03 -1.59 12.49
C ASP A 168 13.62 -2.06 11.08
N VAL A 169 12.33 -1.98 10.78
CA VAL A 169 11.78 -2.21 9.44
C VAL A 169 11.63 -0.88 8.71
N VAL A 170 12.14 -0.82 7.47
CA VAL A 170 12.18 0.42 6.67
C VAL A 170 11.62 0.22 5.28
N GLY A 171 11.06 1.29 4.73
CA GLY A 171 10.58 1.30 3.35
C GLY A 171 11.73 1.45 2.37
N VAL A 172 11.76 0.66 1.30
CA VAL A 172 12.75 0.76 0.24
C VAL A 172 12.23 1.63 -0.89
N LEU A 173 13.01 2.61 -1.32
CA LEU A 173 12.71 3.48 -2.46
C LEU A 173 13.39 3.02 -3.75
N ALA A 174 14.58 2.41 -3.64
CA ALA A 174 15.34 1.92 -4.77
C ALA A 174 16.37 0.87 -4.33
N PHE A 175 16.77 0.01 -5.28
CA PHE A 175 17.96 -0.83 -5.15
C PHE A 175 19.01 -0.40 -6.18
N LYS A 176 20.28 -0.42 -5.81
CA LYS A 176 21.40 -0.17 -6.71
C LYS A 176 22.67 -0.84 -6.19
N ASP A 177 23.34 -1.62 -7.04
CA ASP A 177 24.61 -2.29 -6.72
C ASP A 177 24.55 -3.10 -5.41
N GLY A 178 23.40 -3.72 -5.12
CA GLY A 178 23.14 -4.45 -3.87
C GLY A 178 22.78 -3.58 -2.66
N ALA A 179 22.99 -2.26 -2.71
CA ALA A 179 22.52 -1.33 -1.68
C ALA A 179 21.04 -1.01 -1.84
N ALA A 180 20.40 -0.66 -0.73
CA ALA A 180 19.02 -0.18 -0.70
C ALA A 180 18.99 1.31 -0.33
N GLN A 181 18.27 2.13 -1.11
CA GLN A 181 17.86 3.45 -0.68
C GLN A 181 16.60 3.27 0.17
N VAL A 182 16.69 3.66 1.43
CA VAL A 182 15.63 3.44 2.41
C VAL A 182 15.07 4.75 2.93
N GLU A 183 13.80 4.69 3.35
CA GLU A 183 13.14 5.70 4.16
C GLU A 183 12.82 5.10 5.53
N PHE A 184 13.37 5.71 6.58
CA PHE A 184 13.03 5.44 7.96
C PHE A 184 12.10 6.53 8.50
N ILE A 185 11.04 6.15 9.20
CA ILE A 185 10.11 7.07 9.85
C ILE A 185 10.22 6.83 11.36
N ASN A 186 10.63 7.85 12.10
CA ASN A 186 10.73 7.72 13.55
C ASN A 186 9.37 7.89 14.25
N ALA A 187 9.34 7.74 15.58
CA ALA A 187 8.14 7.91 16.40
C ALA A 187 7.50 9.30 16.29
N ASP A 188 8.26 10.34 15.94
CA ASP A 188 7.76 11.71 15.73
C ASP A 188 7.23 11.94 14.30
N ASN A 189 7.02 10.87 13.53
CA ASN A 189 6.67 10.90 12.10
C ASN A 189 7.68 11.67 11.21
N ARG A 190 8.95 11.80 11.65
CA ARG A 190 10.01 12.39 10.84
C ARG A 190 10.64 11.35 9.94
N SER A 191 10.75 11.70 8.66
CA SER A 191 11.34 10.87 7.62
C SER A 191 12.84 11.14 7.47
N PHE A 192 13.62 10.06 7.32
CA PHE A 192 15.05 10.07 7.05
C PHE A 192 15.33 9.16 5.86
N VAL A 193 16.00 9.71 4.84
CA VAL A 193 16.30 8.97 3.60
C VAL A 193 17.81 8.86 3.40
N GLY A 194 18.26 7.67 3.02
CA GLY A 194 19.65 7.42 2.66
C GLY A 194 19.88 6.00 2.16
N TRP A 195 21.10 5.70 1.75
CA TRP A 195 21.50 4.37 1.31
C TRP A 195 22.07 3.55 2.47
N ILE A 196 21.76 2.26 2.50
CA ILE A 196 22.38 1.26 3.37
C ILE A 196 22.94 0.11 2.53
N GLY A 197 24.06 -0.47 2.96
CA GLY A 197 24.76 -1.53 2.24
C GLY A 197 24.02 -2.86 2.27
N GLN A 198 24.31 -3.73 1.30
CA GLN A 198 23.69 -5.06 1.16
C GLN A 198 23.85 -5.94 2.41
N ASP A 199 24.96 -5.78 3.13
CA ASP A 199 25.30 -6.51 4.34
C ASP A 199 24.63 -5.96 5.61
N GLN A 200 23.83 -4.89 5.48
CA GLN A 200 23.21 -4.19 6.60
C GLN A 200 21.70 -4.43 6.73
N TYR A 201 21.11 -5.20 5.80
CA TYR A 201 19.68 -5.50 5.83
C TYR A 201 19.37 -6.91 5.33
N ALA A 202 18.17 -7.39 5.68
CA ALA A 202 17.55 -8.57 5.10
C ALA A 202 16.24 -8.17 4.40
N ARG A 203 15.94 -8.84 3.29
CA ARG A 203 14.62 -8.76 2.66
C ARG A 203 13.61 -9.53 3.51
N LEU A 204 12.34 -9.11 3.48
CA LEU A 204 11.28 -9.86 4.14
C LEU A 204 11.15 -11.24 3.49
N ALA A 205 11.21 -12.27 4.32
CA ALA A 205 10.98 -13.65 3.92
C ALA A 205 10.28 -14.38 5.06
N GLU A 206 9.24 -15.14 4.72
CA GLU A 206 8.56 -16.03 5.64
C GLU A 206 9.53 -17.12 6.13
N PRO A 207 9.63 -17.39 7.46
CA PRO A 207 10.49 -18.43 8.00
C PRO A 207 10.22 -19.78 7.33
N GLY A 208 11.29 -20.45 6.89
CA GLY A 208 11.20 -21.79 6.30
C GLY A 208 10.81 -21.84 4.82
N ARG A 209 10.77 -20.70 4.11
CA ARG A 209 10.58 -20.64 2.65
C ARG A 209 11.79 -20.04 1.93
#